data_AF-A0A8S9WHP5-F1
#
_entry.id   AF-A0A8S9WHP5-F1
#
_cell.length_a   1.000
_cell.length_b   1.000
_cell.length_c   1.000
_cell.angle_alpha   90.00
_cell.angle_beta   90.00
_cell.angle_gamma   90.00
#
_symmetry.space_group_name_H-M   'P 1'
#
loop_
_entity.id
_entity.type
_entity.pdbx_description
1 polymer ?
#
loop_
_entity_poly.entity_id
_entity_poly.type
_entity_poly.pdbx_seq_one_letter_code
_entity_poly.pdbx_strand_id
1 'polypeptide(L)'
;MKKDENGHKEIKPLNLSAGEHPKIAIIADVHGNLHALNAVMDDAKRRGVELFLNAGDFIGYGAFPDAVVQKLSSENVHSIIGNYDLKVLRKENKKKGGKIKKQKQISFVFAAEKLSETSIRFLRSLDREMRISIGDKSLLMVHGSPESVEEPITPFTSEERLTELASVAGADVVIMGHSHRQFKREVDGVAFINPGSVGRPDDCDRRANYAILNSNSFYVDFIKLDYDVEGAADSIRASGLPENFAQMLLRGVSLDTIFEEEAKMEKRGEKERGYEKRVEQTREIARKYDPDQEHSNTVRRLSLELFDKLSNLHSLGEEERYWLECAAILHDIGWSQGPKGHHKSSLRLILNEQEFPFTSDERYLIGSIARYHRKANPKDSHYHFAALSPENKAKVRVLASFIRIADGLDASHAAVVTDFDLEIDSDCVTLVCFVTDDTSLESESVLKKKDLFESVIGRKLIVQWRQKN
;
A
#
# COMPACT_ATOMS: atom_id res chain seq x y z
N MET A 1 -14.88 4.83 42.03
CA MET A 1 -15.65 3.96 41.11
C MET A 1 -15.65 2.57 41.71
N LYS A 2 -16.83 1.99 41.98
CA LYS A 2 -16.91 0.61 42.44
C LYS A 2 -16.45 -0.30 41.28
N LYS A 3 -15.49 -1.17 41.57
CA LYS A 3 -15.07 -2.24 40.69
C LYS A 3 -15.81 -3.50 41.14
N ASP A 4 -16.16 -4.38 40.20
CA ASP A 4 -16.68 -5.69 40.54
C ASP A 4 -15.59 -6.58 41.16
N GLU A 5 -15.97 -7.82 41.48
CA GLU A 5 -15.16 -8.86 42.12
C GLU A 5 -13.90 -9.21 41.30
N ASN A 6 -13.88 -8.88 40.01
CA ASN A 6 -12.79 -9.12 39.06
C ASN A 6 -12.03 -7.85 38.68
N GLY A 7 -12.32 -6.71 39.33
CA GLY A 7 -11.62 -5.45 39.09
C GLY A 7 -12.09 -4.68 37.86
N HIS A 8 -13.18 -5.10 37.20
CA HIS A 8 -13.78 -4.40 36.09
C HIS A 8 -14.65 -3.24 36.61
N LYS A 9 -14.64 -2.10 35.92
CA LYS A 9 -15.60 -1.03 36.20
C LYS A 9 -17.00 -1.58 35.95
N GLU A 10 -17.96 -1.25 36.79
CA GLU A 10 -19.38 -1.50 36.52
C GLU A 10 -19.77 -0.81 35.18
N ILE A 11 -19.97 -1.60 34.13
CA ILE A 11 -20.31 -1.09 32.79
C ILE A 11 -21.79 -0.75 32.79
N LYS A 12 -22.10 0.54 32.84
CA LYS A 12 -23.49 0.99 32.72
C LYS A 12 -23.93 0.89 31.26
N PRO A 13 -25.09 0.29 30.98
CA PRO A 13 -25.58 0.19 29.62
C PRO A 13 -25.89 1.58 29.07
N LEU A 14 -25.51 1.80 27.81
CA LEU A 14 -25.99 2.93 27.03
C LEU A 14 -27.45 2.66 26.65
N ASN A 15 -28.37 3.49 27.14
CA ASN A 15 -29.79 3.36 26.79
C ASN A 15 -30.09 4.24 25.59
N LEU A 16 -30.46 3.63 24.47
CA LEU A 16 -30.93 4.32 23.28
C LEU A 16 -32.44 4.09 23.17
N SER A 17 -33.20 5.16 22.97
CA SER A 17 -34.65 5.02 22.83
C SER A 17 -34.98 4.43 21.46
N ALA A 18 -35.88 3.45 21.44
CA ALA A 18 -36.34 2.85 20.18
C ALA A 18 -37.07 3.92 19.35
N GLY A 19 -36.61 4.13 18.11
CA GLY A 19 -37.18 5.11 17.18
C GLY A 19 -36.51 6.50 17.15
N GLU A 20 -35.73 6.90 18.17
CA GLU A 20 -34.94 8.14 18.11
C GLU A 20 -33.80 8.04 17.10
N HIS A 21 -33.20 6.85 16.99
CA HIS A 21 -32.26 6.50 15.93
C HIS A 21 -32.75 5.27 15.17
N PRO A 22 -33.60 5.44 14.14
CA PRO A 22 -34.18 4.30 13.40
C PRO A 22 -33.13 3.50 12.63
N LYS A 23 -31.99 4.12 12.32
CA LYS A 23 -30.86 3.51 11.63
C LYS A 23 -29.56 3.85 12.35
N ILE A 24 -28.80 2.83 12.69
CA ILE A 24 -27.51 2.93 13.37
C ILE A 24 -26.45 2.32 12.47
N ALA A 25 -25.39 3.06 12.15
CA ALA A 25 -24.27 2.48 11.40
C ALA A 25 -23.35 1.72 12.36
N ILE A 26 -22.97 0.51 11.97
CA ILE A 26 -21.96 -0.29 12.65
C ILE A 26 -20.72 -0.29 11.77
N ILE A 27 -19.60 0.18 12.33
CA ILE A 27 -18.28 0.22 11.70
C ILE A 27 -17.26 -0.50 12.58
N ALA A 28 -16.18 -0.97 11.96
CA ALA A 28 -15.04 -1.57 12.65
C ALA A 28 -13.79 -1.48 11.78
N ASP A 29 -12.62 -1.69 12.39
CA ASP A 29 -11.36 -1.95 11.70
C ASP A 29 -11.00 -0.85 10.66
N VAL A 30 -11.06 0.42 11.09
CA VAL A 30 -10.74 1.59 10.26
C VAL A 30 -9.24 1.68 9.97
N HIS A 31 -8.40 1.23 10.90
CA HIS A 31 -6.96 1.09 10.73
C HIS A 31 -6.22 2.33 10.18
N GLY A 32 -6.64 3.54 10.53
CA GLY A 32 -6.00 4.79 10.08
C GLY A 32 -6.31 5.16 8.63
N ASN A 33 -7.27 4.48 7.98
CA ASN A 33 -7.71 4.77 6.61
C ASN A 33 -8.81 5.86 6.61
N LEU A 34 -8.37 7.12 6.67
CA LEU A 34 -9.29 8.27 6.70
C LEU A 34 -10.13 8.41 5.43
N HIS A 35 -9.59 8.01 4.27
CA HIS A 35 -10.32 8.05 2.99
C HIS A 35 -11.55 7.14 3.04
N ALA A 36 -11.38 5.89 3.45
CA ALA A 36 -12.48 4.96 3.63
C ALA A 36 -13.47 5.43 4.71
N LEU A 37 -12.96 5.91 5.86
CA LEU A 37 -13.82 6.42 6.93
C LEU A 37 -14.68 7.61 6.48
N ASN A 38 -14.10 8.54 5.70
CA ASN A 38 -14.84 9.66 5.15
C ASN A 38 -15.97 9.19 4.25
N ALA A 39 -15.66 8.30 3.28
CA ALA A 39 -16.66 7.75 2.38
C ALA A 39 -17.79 7.03 3.13
N VAL A 40 -17.46 6.17 4.10
CA VAL A 40 -18.45 5.41 4.88
C VAL A 40 -19.35 6.33 5.71
N MET A 41 -18.78 7.30 6.44
CA MET A 41 -19.57 8.22 7.25
C MET A 41 -20.48 9.10 6.39
N ASP A 42 -20.01 9.57 5.24
CA ASP A 42 -20.81 10.39 4.34
C ASP A 42 -21.94 9.57 3.69
N ASP A 43 -21.66 8.33 3.30
CA ASP A 43 -22.67 7.42 2.76
C ASP A 43 -23.74 7.05 3.80
N ALA A 44 -23.33 6.71 5.03
CA ALA A 44 -24.24 6.40 6.12
C ALA A 44 -25.15 7.59 6.45
N LYS A 45 -24.59 8.80 6.52
CA LYS A 45 -25.38 10.04 6.74
C LYS A 45 -26.39 10.27 5.63
N ARG A 46 -26.03 10.07 4.36
CA ARG A 46 -26.99 10.15 3.24
C ARG A 46 -28.12 9.14 3.33
N ARG A 47 -27.90 8.00 4.01
CA ARG A 47 -28.93 6.97 4.26
C ARG A 47 -29.79 7.26 5.49
N GLY A 48 -29.59 8.39 6.15
CA GLY A 48 -30.33 8.82 7.34
C GLY A 48 -29.80 8.24 8.65
N VAL A 49 -28.51 7.89 8.71
CA VAL A 49 -27.86 7.50 9.97
C VAL A 49 -27.39 8.74 10.72
N GLU A 50 -27.74 8.81 11.99
CA GLU A 50 -27.29 9.87 12.92
C GLU A 50 -26.32 9.34 13.99
N LEU A 51 -26.39 8.03 14.28
CA LEU A 51 -25.61 7.37 15.33
C LEU A 51 -24.71 6.28 14.75
N PHE A 52 -23.47 6.22 15.22
CA PHE A 52 -22.47 5.24 14.83
C PHE A 52 -22.01 4.41 16.03
N LEU A 53 -21.90 3.10 15.82
CA LEU A 53 -21.24 2.17 16.72
C LEU A 53 -19.93 1.70 16.08
N ASN A 54 -18.82 1.89 16.78
CA ASN A 54 -17.50 1.51 16.31
C ASN A 54 -16.91 0.39 17.17
N ALA A 55 -16.77 -0.80 16.59
CA ALA A 55 -16.27 -2.00 17.27
C ALA A 55 -14.73 -2.06 17.39
N GLY A 56 -14.05 -0.91 17.36
CA GLY A 56 -12.62 -0.77 17.61
C GLY A 56 -11.73 -0.87 16.38
N ASP A 57 -10.40 -0.84 16.62
CA ASP A 57 -9.34 -0.76 15.62
C ASP A 57 -9.41 0.51 14.77
N PHE A 58 -9.32 1.64 15.49
CA PHE A 58 -9.19 2.97 14.88
C PHE A 58 -7.89 3.06 14.10
N ILE A 59 -6.80 2.54 14.68
CA ILE A 59 -5.44 2.67 14.16
C ILE A 59 -4.89 1.34 13.65
N GLY A 60 -3.91 1.43 12.75
CA GLY A 60 -3.33 0.27 12.10
C GLY A 60 -2.35 0.67 11.02
N TYR A 61 -2.59 0.19 9.80
CA TYR A 61 -1.65 0.31 8.69
C TYR A 61 -1.81 1.59 7.84
N GLY A 62 -2.85 2.38 8.09
CA GLY A 62 -3.17 3.59 7.35
C GLY A 62 -2.36 4.82 7.77
N ALA A 63 -2.36 5.82 6.88
CA ALA A 63 -1.54 7.02 6.99
C ALA A 63 -2.02 8.04 8.04
N PHE A 64 -3.27 7.95 8.48
CA PHE A 64 -3.94 9.01 9.26
C PHE A 64 -4.48 8.54 10.62
N PRO A 65 -3.63 7.97 11.51
CA PRO A 65 -4.08 7.44 12.79
C PRO A 65 -4.74 8.50 13.68
N ASP A 66 -4.15 9.69 13.79
CA ASP A 66 -4.69 10.75 14.66
C ASP A 66 -5.99 11.35 14.13
N ALA A 67 -6.07 11.63 12.83
CA ALA A 67 -7.27 12.19 12.22
C ALA A 67 -8.47 11.24 12.30
N VAL A 68 -8.23 9.92 12.20
CA VAL A 68 -9.28 8.90 12.42
C VAL A 68 -9.78 8.95 13.86
N VAL A 69 -8.87 8.98 14.84
CA VAL A 69 -9.26 9.05 16.25
C VAL A 69 -10.05 10.33 16.55
N GLN A 70 -9.56 11.49 16.10
CA GLN A 70 -10.26 12.76 16.28
C GLN A 70 -11.65 12.76 15.64
N LYS A 71 -11.80 12.15 14.45
CA LYS A 71 -13.09 12.07 13.76
C LYS A 71 -14.09 11.19 14.51
N LEU A 72 -13.61 10.09 15.09
CA LEU A 72 -14.44 9.12 15.81
C LEU A 72 -14.62 9.44 17.30
N SER A 73 -13.94 10.46 17.84
CA SER A 73 -14.13 10.92 19.22
C SER A 73 -15.35 11.84 19.41
N SER A 74 -16.21 11.98 18.40
CA SER A 74 -17.42 12.79 18.47
C SER A 74 -18.52 12.11 19.30
N GLU A 75 -19.45 12.89 19.86
CA GLU A 75 -20.55 12.39 20.70
C GLU A 75 -21.49 11.40 19.99
N ASN A 76 -21.62 11.49 18.65
CA ASN A 76 -22.48 10.61 17.84
C ASN A 76 -21.81 9.29 17.44
N VAL A 77 -20.62 8.99 17.99
CA VAL A 77 -19.89 7.76 17.72
C VAL A 77 -19.56 7.09 19.05
N HIS A 78 -20.25 5.99 19.34
CA HIS A 78 -19.94 5.17 20.51
C HIS A 78 -18.95 4.09 20.11
N SER A 79 -17.81 4.08 20.78
CA SER A 79 -16.68 3.22 20.41
C SER A 79 -16.21 2.37 21.58
N ILE A 80 -15.65 1.22 21.24
CA ILE A 80 -14.82 0.41 22.14
C ILE A 80 -13.38 0.38 21.61
N ILE A 81 -12.43 -0.03 22.46
CA ILE A 81 -11.04 -0.17 22.05
C ILE A 81 -10.76 -1.52 21.36
N GLY A 82 -10.06 -1.49 20.22
CA GLY A 82 -9.62 -2.68 19.51
C GLY A 82 -8.23 -3.18 19.93
N ASN A 83 -7.80 -4.30 19.37
CA ASN A 83 -6.51 -4.88 19.74
C ASN A 83 -5.31 -4.15 19.12
N TYR A 84 -5.44 -3.55 17.94
CA TYR A 84 -4.41 -2.70 17.36
C TYR A 84 -4.25 -1.41 18.16
N ASP A 85 -5.35 -0.83 18.61
CA ASP A 85 -5.34 0.36 19.47
C ASP A 85 -4.53 0.10 20.75
N LEU A 86 -4.81 -1.03 21.41
CA LEU A 86 -4.08 -1.47 22.60
C LEU A 86 -2.58 -1.69 22.35
N LYS A 87 -2.20 -2.30 21.20
CA LYS A 87 -0.79 -2.55 20.84
C LYS A 87 0.00 -1.24 20.70
N VAL A 88 -0.59 -0.24 20.07
CA VAL A 88 0.03 1.09 19.93
C VAL A 88 0.10 1.82 21.27
N LEU A 89 -0.97 1.84 22.06
CA LEU A 89 -0.98 2.50 23.38
C LEU A 89 0.05 1.92 24.36
N ARG A 90 0.27 0.61 24.31
CA ARG A 90 1.30 -0.08 25.11
C ARG A 90 2.72 0.17 24.61
N LYS A 91 2.87 0.78 23.43
CA LYS A 91 4.15 0.89 22.71
C LYS A 91 4.83 -0.48 22.61
N GLU A 92 4.06 -1.53 22.31
CA GLU A 92 4.61 -2.88 22.18
C GLU A 92 5.73 -2.84 21.15
N ASN A 93 6.96 -3.17 21.56
CA ASN A 93 8.12 -3.19 20.68
C ASN A 93 8.64 -4.62 20.62
N LYS A 94 8.18 -5.39 19.63
CA LYS A 94 8.65 -6.75 19.41
C LYS A 94 9.97 -6.71 18.64
N LYS A 95 11.06 -6.39 19.34
CA LYS A 95 12.44 -6.45 18.77
C LYS A 95 12.83 -7.87 18.31
N LYS A 96 12.15 -8.91 18.81
CA LYS A 96 12.34 -10.31 18.41
C LYS A 96 11.22 -10.77 17.48
N GLY A 97 11.58 -11.22 16.27
CA GLY A 97 10.63 -11.76 15.28
C GLY A 97 11.19 -11.75 13.86
N GLY A 98 10.57 -12.52 12.95
CA GLY A 98 10.92 -12.53 11.52
C GLY A 98 10.53 -11.23 10.78
N LYS A 99 10.87 -11.15 9.49
CA LYS A 99 10.64 -9.98 8.59
C LYS A 99 9.22 -9.40 8.73
N ILE A 100 8.21 -10.26 8.70
CA ILE A 100 6.77 -9.91 8.85
C ILE A 100 6.48 -9.16 10.14
N LYS A 101 6.95 -9.68 11.28
CA LYS A 101 6.72 -9.05 12.61
C LYS A 101 7.38 -7.68 12.69
N LYS A 102 8.58 -7.55 12.13
CA LYS A 102 9.31 -6.27 12.07
C LYS A 102 8.58 -5.25 11.20
N GLN A 103 8.00 -5.66 10.07
CA GLN A 103 7.26 -4.74 9.23
C GLN A 103 5.93 -4.30 9.86
N LYS A 104 5.14 -5.22 10.45
CA LYS A 104 3.94 -4.84 11.21
C LYS A 104 4.26 -3.83 12.33
N GLN A 105 5.41 -3.97 12.99
CA GLN A 105 5.88 -3.05 14.02
C GLN A 105 6.09 -1.61 13.50
N ILE A 106 6.46 -1.42 12.23
CA ILE A 106 6.63 -0.08 11.64
C ILE A 106 5.33 0.71 11.75
N SER A 107 4.17 0.08 11.46
CA SER A 107 2.86 0.72 11.59
C SER A 107 2.55 1.17 13.02
N PHE A 108 2.91 0.36 14.02
CA PHE A 108 2.64 0.68 15.43
C PHE A 108 3.50 1.82 15.95
N VAL A 109 4.79 1.84 15.57
CA VAL A 109 5.70 2.94 15.90
C VAL A 109 5.23 4.22 15.24
N PHE A 110 4.93 4.17 13.94
CA PHE A 110 4.40 5.30 13.18
C PHE A 110 3.12 5.86 13.82
N ALA A 111 2.14 5.00 14.15
CA ALA A 111 0.91 5.42 14.79
C ALA A 111 1.16 6.06 16.16
N ALA A 112 2.02 5.47 16.99
CA ALA A 112 2.38 6.02 18.30
C ALA A 112 3.03 7.41 18.22
N GLU A 113 3.85 7.66 17.18
CA GLU A 113 4.51 8.95 16.95
C GLU A 113 3.58 10.02 16.37
N LYS A 114 2.56 9.61 15.61
CA LYS A 114 1.62 10.53 14.95
C LYS A 114 0.40 10.90 15.80
N LEU A 115 0.10 10.14 16.85
CA LEU A 115 -1.04 10.42 17.72
C LEU A 115 -0.79 11.65 18.62
N SER A 116 -1.78 12.53 18.69
CA SER A 116 -1.83 13.65 19.64
C SER A 116 -2.13 13.16 21.06
N GLU A 117 -1.76 13.96 22.06
CA GLU A 117 -2.08 13.64 23.47
C GLU A 117 -3.59 13.55 23.74
N THR A 118 -4.39 14.33 23.02
CA THR A 118 -5.86 14.27 23.07
C THR A 118 -6.37 12.93 22.57
N SER A 119 -5.90 12.47 21.42
CA SER A 119 -6.26 11.16 20.86
C SER A 119 -5.82 10.01 21.75
N ILE A 120 -4.60 10.08 22.31
CA ILE A 120 -4.11 9.07 23.27
C ILE A 120 -5.00 9.01 24.52
N ARG A 121 -5.40 10.16 25.06
CA ARG A 121 -6.30 10.21 26.22
C ARG A 121 -7.67 9.63 25.90
N PHE A 122 -8.23 9.97 24.74
CA PHE A 122 -9.50 9.41 24.28
C PHE A 122 -9.42 7.88 24.15
N LEU A 123 -8.42 7.35 23.43
CA LEU A 123 -8.25 5.90 23.29
C LEU A 123 -8.10 5.19 24.64
N ARG A 124 -7.34 5.77 25.59
CA ARG A 124 -7.20 5.21 26.95
C ARG A 124 -8.49 5.26 27.78
N SER A 125 -9.45 6.08 27.39
CA SER A 125 -10.74 6.19 28.08
C SER A 125 -11.77 5.18 27.60
N LEU A 126 -11.56 4.58 26.42
CA LEU A 126 -12.45 3.60 25.83
C LEU A 126 -12.45 2.29 26.63
N ASP A 127 -13.64 1.74 26.83
CA ASP A 127 -13.83 0.42 27.41
C ASP A 127 -13.58 -0.68 26.36
N ARG A 128 -13.32 -1.91 26.83
CA ARG A 128 -13.07 -3.09 25.97
C ARG A 128 -14.36 -3.69 25.42
N GLU A 129 -15.45 -3.45 26.12
CA GLU A 129 -16.79 -3.85 25.73
C GLU A 129 -17.76 -2.72 26.05
N MET A 130 -18.89 -2.71 25.38
CA MET A 130 -19.98 -1.78 25.64
C MET A 130 -21.30 -2.53 25.58
N ARG A 131 -22.14 -2.36 26.60
CA ARG A 131 -23.52 -2.87 26.61
C ARG A 131 -24.48 -1.76 26.22
N ILE A 132 -25.41 -2.06 25.32
CA ILE A 132 -26.37 -1.11 24.77
C ILE A 132 -27.76 -1.72 24.88
N SER A 133 -28.74 -0.92 25.28
CA SER A 133 -30.15 -1.31 25.29
C SER A 133 -30.90 -0.49 24.25
N ILE A 134 -31.61 -1.17 23.34
CA ILE A 134 -32.44 -0.58 22.30
C ILE A 134 -33.82 -1.23 22.39
N GLY A 135 -34.80 -0.50 22.94
CA GLY A 135 -36.12 -1.07 23.21
C GLY A 135 -36.04 -2.21 24.22
N ASP A 136 -36.54 -3.40 23.84
CA ASP A 136 -36.51 -4.64 24.62
C ASP A 136 -35.26 -5.50 24.37
N LYS A 137 -34.40 -5.09 23.42
CA LYS A 137 -33.20 -5.83 23.06
C LYS A 137 -31.95 -5.28 23.72
N SER A 138 -31.08 -6.21 24.09
CA SER A 138 -29.75 -5.96 24.64
C SER A 138 -28.67 -6.31 23.62
N LEU A 139 -27.70 -5.42 23.46
CA LEU A 139 -26.57 -5.58 22.56
C LEU A 139 -25.27 -5.53 23.36
N LEU A 140 -24.34 -6.41 23.01
CA LEU A 140 -22.95 -6.41 23.47
C LEU A 140 -22.05 -6.05 22.29
N MET A 141 -21.28 -4.99 22.41
CA MET A 141 -20.24 -4.64 21.45
C MET A 141 -18.88 -5.00 22.02
N VAL A 142 -18.14 -5.85 21.31
CA VAL A 142 -16.78 -6.30 21.61
C VAL A 142 -15.95 -6.26 20.33
N HIS A 143 -14.62 -6.21 20.42
CA HIS A 143 -13.80 -6.18 19.21
C HIS A 143 -13.57 -7.57 18.62
N GLY A 144 -13.14 -8.53 19.45
CA GLY A 144 -12.97 -9.94 19.08
C GLY A 144 -14.19 -10.77 19.46
N SER A 145 -14.03 -11.69 20.41
CA SER A 145 -15.11 -12.42 21.05
C SER A 145 -15.48 -11.81 22.42
N PRO A 146 -16.63 -12.19 23.02
CA PRO A 146 -16.97 -11.88 24.40
C PRO A 146 -15.88 -12.23 25.44
N GLU A 147 -15.03 -13.22 25.16
CA GLU A 147 -13.98 -13.66 26.08
C GLU A 147 -12.60 -13.07 25.76
N SER A 148 -12.36 -12.68 24.51
CA SER A 148 -11.04 -12.26 24.05
C SER A 148 -11.07 -11.22 22.93
N VAL A 149 -10.35 -10.12 23.14
CA VAL A 149 -10.13 -9.07 22.13
C VAL A 149 -9.31 -9.54 20.92
N GLU A 150 -8.67 -10.71 20.98
CA GLU A 150 -7.82 -11.23 19.90
C GLU A 150 -8.35 -12.53 19.27
N GLU A 151 -9.54 -13.00 19.68
CA GLU A 151 -10.16 -14.18 19.06
C GLU A 151 -10.91 -13.77 17.78
N PRO A 152 -10.55 -14.31 16.60
CA PRO A 152 -11.28 -14.06 15.37
C PRO A 152 -12.56 -14.89 15.30
N ILE A 153 -13.71 -14.21 15.31
CA ILE A 153 -15.01 -14.82 14.99
C ILE A 153 -15.31 -14.57 13.51
N THR A 154 -15.54 -15.63 12.76
CA THR A 154 -15.64 -15.62 11.30
C THR A 154 -16.96 -16.26 10.85
N PRO A 155 -17.35 -16.13 9.56
CA PRO A 155 -18.51 -16.85 9.03
C PRO A 155 -18.42 -18.38 9.21
N PHE A 156 -17.20 -18.91 9.34
CA PHE A 156 -16.90 -20.34 9.44
C PHE A 156 -16.64 -20.83 10.87
N THR A 157 -16.75 -19.96 11.88
CA THR A 157 -16.63 -20.38 13.28
C THR A 157 -17.67 -21.47 13.58
N SER A 158 -17.26 -22.51 14.32
CA SER A 158 -18.13 -23.64 14.63
C SER A 158 -19.35 -23.19 15.43
N GLU A 159 -20.47 -23.88 15.22
CA GLU A 159 -21.70 -23.61 15.97
C GLU A 159 -21.51 -23.84 17.46
N GLU A 160 -20.78 -24.91 17.85
CA GLU A 160 -20.39 -25.20 19.23
C GLU A 160 -19.70 -24.01 19.90
N ARG A 161 -18.72 -23.38 19.23
CA ARG A 161 -18.05 -22.20 19.77
C ARG A 161 -18.98 -20.99 19.86
N LEU A 162 -19.89 -20.80 18.91
CA LEU A 162 -20.88 -19.73 18.98
C LEU A 162 -21.90 -19.95 20.11
N THR A 163 -22.29 -21.20 20.40
CA THR A 163 -23.13 -21.57 21.55
C THR A 163 -22.45 -21.23 22.87
N GLU A 164 -21.16 -21.58 23.02
CA GLU A 164 -20.37 -21.20 24.19
C GLU A 164 -20.37 -19.67 24.39
N LEU A 165 -20.09 -18.93 23.32
CA LEU A 165 -20.07 -17.46 23.35
C LEU A 165 -21.45 -16.86 23.63
N ALA A 166 -22.52 -17.45 23.11
CA ALA A 166 -23.90 -17.01 23.35
C ALA A 166 -24.26 -17.14 24.85
N SER A 167 -23.81 -18.22 25.50
CA SER A 167 -24.07 -18.48 26.92
C SER A 167 -23.43 -17.44 27.85
N VAL A 168 -22.28 -16.87 27.46
CA VAL A 168 -21.55 -15.87 28.26
C VAL A 168 -21.82 -14.42 27.85
N ALA A 169 -22.33 -14.19 26.63
CA ALA A 169 -22.59 -12.85 26.12
C ALA A 169 -23.61 -12.08 26.98
N GLY A 170 -24.66 -12.77 27.44
CA GLY A 170 -25.75 -12.15 28.19
C GLY A 170 -26.38 -10.97 27.44
N ALA A 171 -26.57 -11.13 26.12
CA ALA A 171 -27.15 -10.12 25.23
C ALA A 171 -27.89 -10.82 24.07
N ASP A 172 -28.89 -10.16 23.47
CA ASP A 172 -29.60 -10.65 22.29
C ASP A 172 -28.76 -10.54 21.01
N VAL A 173 -27.85 -9.56 20.97
CA VAL A 173 -27.02 -9.27 19.79
C VAL A 173 -25.58 -9.03 20.23
N VAL A 174 -24.62 -9.62 19.52
CA VAL A 174 -23.20 -9.39 19.71
C VAL A 174 -22.62 -8.74 18.46
N ILE A 175 -22.17 -7.50 18.58
CA ILE A 175 -21.47 -6.74 17.53
C ILE A 175 -19.96 -6.93 17.70
N MET A 176 -19.28 -7.31 16.62
CA MET A 176 -17.85 -7.66 16.60
C MET A 176 -17.10 -6.98 15.46
N GLY A 177 -15.78 -6.89 15.55
CA GLY A 177 -14.85 -6.49 14.49
C GLY A 177 -13.80 -7.59 14.24
N HIS A 178 -12.53 -7.22 14.12
CA HIS A 178 -11.34 -8.08 14.20
C HIS A 178 -11.11 -9.10 13.06
N SER A 179 -12.15 -9.81 12.59
CA SER A 179 -12.04 -10.77 11.49
C SER A 179 -12.21 -10.16 10.10
N HIS A 180 -12.70 -8.92 10.01
CA HIS A 180 -12.83 -8.12 8.78
C HIS A 180 -13.83 -8.68 7.76
N ARG A 181 -14.59 -9.72 8.11
CA ARG A 181 -15.57 -10.36 7.24
C ARG A 181 -16.98 -9.99 7.66
N GLN A 182 -17.77 -9.49 6.71
CA GLN A 182 -19.20 -9.26 6.93
C GLN A 182 -19.91 -10.59 7.15
N PHE A 183 -20.64 -10.73 8.25
CA PHE A 183 -21.59 -11.81 8.46
C PHE A 183 -22.61 -11.49 9.54
N LYS A 184 -23.73 -12.21 9.46
CA LYS A 184 -24.69 -12.39 10.55
C LYS A 184 -24.90 -13.89 10.75
N ARG A 185 -24.76 -14.37 11.98
CA ARG A 185 -25.15 -15.73 12.38
C ARG A 185 -25.97 -15.68 13.65
N GLU A 186 -26.95 -16.56 13.76
CA GLU A 186 -27.81 -16.65 14.93
C GLU A 186 -27.66 -18.05 15.53
N VAL A 187 -27.34 -18.13 16.82
CA VAL A 187 -27.14 -19.37 17.57
C VAL A 187 -27.71 -19.14 18.97
N ASP A 188 -28.54 -20.08 19.46
CA ASP A 188 -29.20 -20.03 20.76
C ASP A 188 -29.92 -18.70 21.07
N GLY A 189 -30.53 -18.11 20.04
CA GLY A 189 -31.27 -16.85 20.14
C GLY A 189 -30.39 -15.59 20.20
N VAL A 190 -29.06 -15.73 20.06
CA VAL A 190 -28.11 -14.62 20.01
C VAL A 190 -27.64 -14.37 18.58
N ALA A 191 -27.78 -13.12 18.11
CA ALA A 191 -27.31 -12.71 16.79
C ALA A 191 -25.88 -12.14 16.84
N PHE A 192 -24.94 -12.85 16.24
CA PHE A 192 -23.55 -12.42 16.04
C PHE A 192 -23.42 -11.64 14.74
N ILE A 193 -22.99 -10.39 14.81
CA ILE A 193 -22.88 -9.46 13.68
C ILE A 193 -21.46 -8.93 13.58
N ASN A 194 -20.88 -9.00 12.38
CA ASN A 194 -19.64 -8.33 12.05
C ASN A 194 -19.86 -7.44 10.83
N PRO A 195 -19.60 -6.12 10.90
CA PRO A 195 -19.83 -5.19 9.79
C PRO A 195 -18.76 -5.29 8.69
N GLY A 196 -17.75 -6.13 8.88
CA GLY A 196 -16.52 -6.15 8.08
C GLY A 196 -15.57 -5.02 8.47
N SER A 197 -14.57 -4.78 7.63
CA SER A 197 -13.59 -3.72 7.86
C SER A 197 -13.85 -2.49 6.99
N VAL A 198 -13.85 -1.32 7.63
CA VAL A 198 -13.88 -0.03 6.92
C VAL A 198 -12.60 0.18 6.13
N GLY A 199 -11.43 -0.08 6.75
CA GLY A 199 -10.16 0.45 6.25
C GLY A 199 -9.09 -0.56 5.88
N ARG A 200 -9.26 -1.84 6.21
CA ARG A 200 -8.30 -2.92 5.93
C ARG A 200 -9.02 -4.12 5.29
N PRO A 201 -9.12 -4.17 3.97
CA PRO A 201 -9.74 -5.30 3.28
C PRO A 201 -8.95 -6.59 3.49
N ASP A 202 -9.66 -7.72 3.42
CA ASP A 202 -9.07 -9.06 3.52
C ASP A 202 -9.73 -10.07 2.55
N ASP A 203 -10.82 -9.69 1.88
CA ASP A 203 -11.66 -10.57 1.06
C ASP A 203 -11.45 -10.43 -0.46
N CYS A 204 -10.29 -9.93 -0.88
CA CYS A 204 -9.98 -9.58 -2.28
C CYS A 204 -10.92 -8.50 -2.87
N ASP A 205 -11.66 -7.80 -2.01
CA ASP A 205 -12.55 -6.71 -2.36
C ASP A 205 -12.01 -5.43 -1.71
N ARG A 206 -11.69 -4.43 -2.53
CA ARG A 206 -11.05 -3.20 -2.06
C ARG A 206 -12.03 -2.20 -1.42
N ARG A 207 -13.34 -2.47 -1.50
CA ARG A 207 -14.39 -1.59 -0.99
C ARG A 207 -14.39 -1.55 0.53
N ALA A 208 -14.81 -0.41 1.08
CA ALA A 208 -15.01 -0.26 2.51
C ALA A 208 -16.29 -0.97 2.95
N ASN A 209 -16.22 -1.74 4.03
CA ASN A 209 -17.35 -2.49 4.57
C ASN A 209 -17.91 -1.81 5.82
N TYR A 210 -19.23 -1.70 5.89
CA TYR A 210 -19.94 -1.33 7.11
C TYR A 210 -21.34 -1.94 7.10
N ALA A 211 -22.07 -1.86 8.22
CA ALA A 211 -23.46 -2.31 8.28
C ALA A 211 -24.39 -1.22 8.79
N ILE A 212 -25.67 -1.29 8.44
CA ILE A 212 -26.72 -0.47 9.04
C ILE A 212 -27.68 -1.39 9.78
N LEU A 213 -27.84 -1.16 11.08
CA LEU A 213 -28.82 -1.81 11.93
C LEU A 213 -30.08 -0.96 11.98
N ASN A 214 -31.22 -1.56 11.64
CA ASN A 214 -32.53 -0.97 11.91
C ASN A 214 -32.92 -1.26 13.37
N SER A 215 -33.07 -0.23 14.18
CA SER A 215 -33.34 -0.38 15.62
C SER A 215 -34.74 -0.88 15.94
N ASN A 216 -35.68 -0.82 15.00
CA ASN A 216 -37.05 -1.32 15.19
C ASN A 216 -37.18 -2.80 14.80
N SER A 217 -36.58 -3.22 13.68
CA SER A 217 -36.70 -4.59 13.17
C SER A 217 -35.50 -5.48 13.49
N PHE A 218 -34.39 -4.93 13.99
CA PHE A 218 -33.10 -5.60 14.14
C PHE A 218 -32.57 -6.25 12.85
N TYR A 219 -33.07 -5.76 11.71
CA TYR A 219 -32.55 -6.11 10.40
C TYR A 219 -31.22 -5.38 10.16
N VAL A 220 -30.29 -6.07 9.49
CA VAL A 220 -28.92 -5.59 9.27
C VAL A 220 -28.64 -5.58 7.77
N ASP A 221 -28.38 -4.39 7.25
CA ASP A 221 -27.97 -4.16 5.87
C ASP A 221 -26.44 -4.11 5.80
N PHE A 222 -25.81 -5.09 5.14
CA PHE A 222 -24.37 -5.07 4.87
C PHE A 222 -24.06 -4.28 3.61
N ILE A 223 -23.17 -3.30 3.72
CA ILE A 223 -22.84 -2.38 2.64
C ILE A 223 -21.35 -2.51 2.32
N LYS A 224 -21.07 -2.58 1.02
CA LYS A 224 -19.73 -2.47 0.42
C LYS A 224 -19.67 -1.20 -0.41
N LEU A 225 -18.75 -0.30 -0.10
CA LEU A 225 -18.70 1.05 -0.64
C LEU A 225 -17.36 1.34 -1.33
N ASP A 226 -17.41 1.81 -2.57
CA ASP A 226 -16.23 2.33 -3.27
C ASP A 226 -15.72 3.61 -2.60
N TYR A 227 -14.40 3.75 -2.50
CA TYR A 227 -13.71 4.94 -2.03
C TYR A 227 -12.41 5.15 -2.81
N ASP A 228 -11.72 6.26 -2.58
CA ASP A 228 -10.43 6.58 -3.21
C ASP A 228 -9.29 5.70 -2.63
N VAL A 229 -9.22 4.44 -3.08
CA VAL A 229 -8.20 3.46 -2.66
C VAL A 229 -6.82 3.92 -3.09
N GLU A 230 -6.70 4.45 -4.30
CA GLU A 230 -5.45 4.99 -4.84
C GLU A 230 -4.95 6.18 -4.01
N GLY A 231 -5.83 7.11 -3.64
CA GLY A 231 -5.50 8.23 -2.74
C GLY A 231 -5.10 7.77 -1.34
N ALA A 232 -5.72 6.70 -0.82
CA ALA A 232 -5.31 6.09 0.45
C ALA A 232 -3.91 5.46 0.36
N ALA A 233 -3.63 4.72 -0.71
CA ALA A 233 -2.31 4.16 -1.00
C ALA A 233 -1.25 5.26 -1.15
N ASP A 234 -1.55 6.33 -1.89
CA ASP A 234 -0.65 7.47 -2.07
C ASP A 234 -0.36 8.19 -0.74
N SER A 235 -1.35 8.24 0.17
CA SER A 235 -1.17 8.80 1.51
C SER A 235 -0.24 7.95 2.39
N ILE A 236 -0.32 6.63 2.30
CA ILE A 236 0.61 5.69 2.96
C ILE A 236 2.04 5.97 2.49
N ARG A 237 2.23 6.06 1.18
CA ARG A 237 3.54 6.34 0.55
C ARG A 237 4.10 7.69 0.95
N ALA A 238 3.28 8.74 0.91
CA ALA A 238 3.67 10.09 1.31
C ALA A 238 4.06 10.18 2.80
N SER A 239 3.56 9.26 3.63
CA SER A 239 3.87 9.16 5.06
C SER A 239 5.16 8.39 5.35
N GLY A 240 5.83 7.85 4.32
CA GLY A 240 7.05 7.05 4.45
C GLY A 240 6.80 5.63 4.96
N LEU A 241 5.55 5.17 4.93
CA LEU A 241 5.22 3.79 5.28
C LEU A 241 5.63 2.82 4.16
N PRO A 242 5.89 1.54 4.49
CA PRO A 242 6.28 0.54 3.50
C PRO A 242 5.28 0.34 2.36
N GLU A 243 5.77 0.06 1.14
CA GLU A 243 4.94 -0.07 -0.06
C GLU A 243 3.95 -1.23 0.02
N ASN A 244 4.29 -2.31 0.71
CA ASN A 244 3.36 -3.42 0.88
C ASN A 244 2.09 -3.04 1.67
N PHE A 245 2.10 -1.97 2.45
CA PHE A 245 0.89 -1.46 3.10
C PHE A 245 -0.03 -0.77 2.08
N ALA A 246 0.55 -0.09 1.09
CA ALA A 246 -0.19 0.45 -0.05
C ALA A 246 -0.73 -0.68 -0.93
N GLN A 247 0.09 -1.70 -1.22
CA GLN A 247 -0.33 -2.89 -1.99
C GLN A 247 -1.45 -3.67 -1.29
N MET A 248 -1.42 -3.78 0.04
CA MET A 248 -2.51 -4.38 0.83
C MET A 248 -3.87 -3.74 0.49
N LEU A 249 -3.94 -2.42 0.44
CA LEU A 249 -5.17 -1.70 0.09
C LEU A 249 -5.55 -1.86 -1.39
N LEU A 250 -4.58 -1.65 -2.29
CA LEU A 250 -4.80 -1.72 -3.74
C LEU A 250 -5.30 -3.10 -4.18
N ARG A 251 -4.83 -4.16 -3.50
CA ARG A 251 -5.14 -5.55 -3.82
C ARG A 251 -6.34 -6.10 -3.06
N GLY A 252 -6.76 -5.46 -1.98
CA GLY A 252 -7.88 -5.94 -1.17
C GLY A 252 -7.55 -7.18 -0.32
N VAL A 253 -6.29 -7.44 0.02
CA VAL A 253 -5.85 -8.66 0.72
C VAL A 253 -5.13 -8.33 2.03
N SER A 254 -5.02 -9.28 2.96
CA SER A 254 -4.20 -9.06 4.16
C SER A 254 -2.72 -8.83 3.85
N LEU A 255 -2.06 -8.16 4.78
CA LEU A 255 -0.60 -8.00 4.75
C LEU A 255 0.14 -9.35 4.81
N ASP A 256 -0.40 -10.36 5.49
CA ASP A 256 0.23 -11.69 5.54
C ASP A 256 0.18 -12.37 4.17
N THR A 257 -0.92 -12.22 3.42
CA THR A 257 -1.04 -12.69 2.03
C THR A 257 0.01 -12.04 1.13
N ILE A 258 0.23 -10.72 1.25
CA ILE A 258 1.29 -10.03 0.50
C ILE A 258 2.65 -10.69 0.76
N PHE A 259 3.00 -10.91 2.04
CA PHE A 259 4.28 -11.51 2.39
C PHE A 259 4.45 -12.95 1.89
N GLU A 260 3.41 -13.77 1.96
CA GLU A 260 3.46 -15.14 1.47
C GLU A 260 3.69 -15.20 -0.04
N GLU A 261 3.07 -14.29 -0.79
CA GLU A 261 3.27 -14.20 -2.23
C GLU A 261 4.63 -13.64 -2.61
N GLU A 262 5.10 -12.59 -1.93
CA GLU A 262 6.44 -12.04 -2.12
C GLU A 262 7.50 -13.11 -1.84
N ALA A 263 7.35 -13.88 -0.75
CA ALA A 263 8.25 -14.98 -0.45
C ALA A 263 8.20 -16.10 -1.52
N LYS A 264 7.05 -16.33 -2.17
CA LYS A 264 6.94 -17.26 -3.31
C LYS A 264 7.61 -16.69 -4.56
N MET A 265 7.57 -15.38 -4.79
CA MET A 265 8.26 -14.71 -5.90
C MET A 265 9.78 -14.76 -5.70
N GLU A 266 10.26 -14.42 -4.50
CA GLU A 266 11.67 -14.50 -4.11
C GLU A 266 12.22 -15.94 -4.29
N LYS A 267 11.48 -16.96 -3.83
CA LYS A 267 11.85 -18.38 -4.02
C LYS A 267 11.82 -18.84 -5.48
N ARG A 268 10.90 -18.29 -6.29
CA ARG A 268 10.87 -18.54 -7.74
C ARG A 268 12.03 -17.84 -8.46
N GLY A 269 12.73 -16.92 -7.81
CA GLY A 269 13.93 -16.23 -8.28
C GLY A 269 15.19 -17.10 -8.37
N GLU A 270 15.15 -18.39 -8.01
CA GLU A 270 16.28 -19.30 -8.21
C GLU A 270 16.32 -19.85 -9.67
N LYS A 271 16.81 -19.00 -10.60
CA LYS A 271 17.48 -19.24 -11.92
C LYS A 271 17.05 -18.18 -12.96
N GLU A 272 17.99 -17.77 -13.82
CA GLU A 272 17.85 -16.80 -14.95
C GLU A 272 16.53 -16.91 -15.73
N ARG A 273 16.03 -18.14 -15.94
CA ARG A 273 14.74 -18.43 -16.58
C ARG A 273 13.52 -17.77 -15.92
N GLY A 274 13.62 -17.42 -14.63
CA GLY A 274 12.59 -16.69 -13.89
C GLY A 274 12.49 -15.21 -14.27
N TYR A 275 13.63 -14.56 -14.50
CA TYR A 275 13.66 -13.14 -14.90
C TYR A 275 13.16 -12.95 -16.32
N GLU A 276 13.61 -13.77 -17.27
CA GLU A 276 13.15 -13.71 -18.66
C GLU A 276 11.61 -13.78 -18.77
N LYS A 277 11.00 -14.71 -18.00
CA LYS A 277 9.54 -14.84 -17.98
C LYS A 277 8.85 -13.60 -17.41
N ARG A 278 9.39 -13.02 -16.33
CA ARG A 278 8.82 -11.81 -15.71
C ARG A 278 9.01 -10.58 -16.60
N VAL A 279 10.11 -10.51 -17.35
CA VAL A 279 10.36 -9.48 -18.37
C VAL A 279 9.32 -9.61 -19.49
N GLU A 280 9.06 -10.80 -20.00
CA GLU A 280 8.05 -10.97 -21.06
C GLU A 280 6.64 -10.59 -20.59
N GLN A 281 6.26 -11.03 -19.38
CA GLN A 281 5.01 -10.57 -18.74
C GLN A 281 4.96 -9.05 -18.59
N THR A 282 6.08 -8.43 -18.20
CA THR A 282 6.19 -6.97 -18.09
C THR A 282 5.96 -6.29 -19.45
N ARG A 283 6.53 -6.83 -20.54
CA ARG A 283 6.32 -6.32 -21.89
C ARG A 283 4.86 -6.43 -22.31
N GLU A 284 4.23 -7.59 -22.09
CA GLU A 284 2.82 -7.81 -22.41
C GLU A 284 1.89 -6.78 -21.75
N ILE A 285 2.13 -6.48 -20.47
CA ILE A 285 1.37 -5.47 -19.74
C ILE A 285 1.70 -4.07 -20.26
N ALA A 286 2.98 -3.77 -20.53
CA ALA A 286 3.42 -2.47 -21.04
C ALA A 286 2.74 -2.11 -22.38
N ARG A 287 2.45 -3.10 -23.25
CA ARG A 287 1.75 -2.86 -24.55
C ARG A 287 0.37 -2.19 -24.39
N LYS A 288 -0.26 -2.32 -23.21
CA LYS A 288 -1.54 -1.67 -22.92
C LYS A 288 -1.42 -0.15 -22.74
N TYR A 289 -0.21 0.33 -22.42
CA TYR A 289 0.05 1.69 -21.96
C TYR A 289 1.09 2.44 -22.80
N ASP A 290 2.05 1.74 -23.39
CA ASP A 290 3.14 2.33 -24.15
C ASP A 290 2.69 2.69 -25.59
N PRO A 291 2.63 3.99 -25.95
CA PRO A 291 2.27 4.40 -27.30
C PRO A 291 3.39 4.17 -28.32
N ASP A 292 4.65 3.96 -27.90
CA ASP A 292 5.82 3.88 -28.77
C ASP A 292 6.77 2.76 -28.32
N GLN A 293 6.37 1.53 -28.63
CA GLN A 293 7.14 0.33 -28.28
C GLN A 293 8.49 0.26 -29.00
N GLU A 294 8.63 0.89 -30.18
CA GLU A 294 9.89 0.86 -30.93
C GLU A 294 10.96 1.68 -30.19
N HIS A 295 10.59 2.89 -29.75
CA HIS A 295 11.43 3.71 -28.87
C HIS A 295 11.80 2.96 -27.58
N SER A 296 10.81 2.42 -26.85
CA SER A 296 11.07 1.67 -25.61
C SER A 296 11.99 0.47 -25.81
N ASN A 297 11.89 -0.23 -26.95
CA ASN A 297 12.78 -1.34 -27.29
C ASN A 297 14.21 -0.87 -27.58
N THR A 298 14.37 0.27 -28.25
CA THR A 298 15.69 0.89 -28.52
C THR A 298 16.34 1.33 -27.22
N VAL A 299 15.63 2.07 -26.37
CA VAL A 299 16.11 2.51 -25.04
C VAL A 299 16.48 1.31 -24.17
N ARG A 300 15.66 0.25 -24.17
CA ARG A 300 15.98 -1.01 -23.46
C ARG A 300 17.27 -1.62 -23.95
N ARG A 301 17.42 -1.82 -25.26
CA ARG A 301 18.62 -2.42 -25.86
C ARG A 301 19.87 -1.62 -25.48
N LEU A 302 19.87 -0.31 -25.73
CA LEU A 302 21.00 0.57 -25.43
C LEU A 302 21.32 0.60 -23.93
N SER A 303 20.31 0.61 -23.05
CA SER A 303 20.51 0.57 -21.60
C SER A 303 21.21 -0.71 -21.16
N LEU A 304 20.80 -1.86 -21.70
CA LEU A 304 21.40 -3.16 -21.37
C LEU A 304 22.81 -3.29 -21.95
N GLU A 305 23.06 -2.83 -23.17
CA GLU A 305 24.41 -2.79 -23.74
C GLU A 305 25.35 -1.92 -22.91
N LEU A 306 24.88 -0.76 -22.44
CA LEU A 306 25.65 0.11 -21.53
C LEU A 306 25.98 -0.59 -20.22
N PHE A 307 25.00 -1.27 -19.61
CA PHE A 307 25.19 -2.05 -18.39
C PHE A 307 26.24 -3.15 -18.61
N ASP A 308 26.07 -3.97 -19.64
CA ASP A 308 26.94 -5.13 -19.88
C ASP A 308 28.39 -4.70 -20.16
N LYS A 309 28.57 -3.70 -21.03
CA LYS A 309 29.91 -3.19 -21.40
C LYS A 309 30.59 -2.38 -20.28
N LEU A 310 29.84 -1.83 -19.32
CA LEU A 310 30.39 -1.07 -18.17
C LEU A 310 30.41 -1.87 -16.86
N SER A 311 30.18 -3.19 -16.91
CA SER A 311 30.16 -4.09 -15.74
C SER A 311 31.32 -3.90 -14.75
N ASN A 312 32.52 -3.67 -15.26
CA ASN A 312 33.73 -3.42 -14.45
C ASN A 312 33.69 -2.12 -13.62
N LEU A 313 32.83 -1.15 -13.97
CA LEU A 313 32.75 0.14 -13.30
C LEU A 313 31.65 0.21 -12.23
N HIS A 314 30.64 -0.66 -12.28
CA HIS A 314 29.51 -0.62 -11.34
C HIS A 314 29.33 -1.87 -10.48
N SER A 315 29.92 -3.01 -10.86
CA SER A 315 29.87 -4.26 -10.06
C SER A 315 28.45 -4.71 -9.68
N LEU A 316 27.48 -4.48 -10.55
CA LEU A 316 26.08 -4.93 -10.39
C LEU A 316 25.88 -6.25 -11.15
N GLY A 317 24.94 -7.08 -10.73
CA GLY A 317 24.72 -8.41 -11.28
C GLY A 317 23.41 -8.56 -12.06
N GLU A 318 23.01 -9.82 -12.26
CA GLU A 318 21.83 -10.20 -13.05
C GLU A 318 20.51 -9.63 -12.51
N GLU A 319 20.37 -9.51 -11.19
CA GLU A 319 19.16 -8.94 -10.57
C GLU A 319 19.01 -7.45 -10.92
N GLU A 320 20.09 -6.67 -10.82
CA GLU A 320 20.06 -5.27 -11.21
C GLU A 320 19.87 -5.08 -12.71
N ARG A 321 20.45 -5.97 -13.53
CA ARG A 321 20.22 -6.01 -14.98
C ARG A 321 18.75 -6.26 -15.31
N TYR A 322 18.10 -7.18 -14.59
CA TYR A 322 16.67 -7.45 -14.68
C TYR A 322 15.82 -6.20 -14.33
N TRP A 323 16.16 -5.49 -13.24
CA TRP A 323 15.46 -4.26 -12.88
C TRP A 323 15.62 -3.16 -13.93
N LEU A 324 16.83 -3.02 -14.49
CA LEU A 324 17.10 -2.08 -15.57
C LEU A 324 16.26 -2.39 -16.80
N GLU A 325 16.19 -3.66 -17.20
CA GLU A 325 15.40 -4.10 -18.35
C GLU A 325 13.92 -3.75 -18.16
N CYS A 326 13.33 -4.11 -17.02
CA CYS A 326 11.94 -3.80 -16.70
C CYS A 326 11.71 -2.29 -16.67
N ALA A 327 12.62 -1.53 -16.06
CA ALA A 327 12.48 -0.08 -15.97
C ALA A 327 12.56 0.59 -17.35
N ALA A 328 13.42 0.11 -18.25
CA ALA A 328 13.51 0.62 -19.61
C ALA A 328 12.28 0.27 -20.45
N ILE A 329 11.67 -0.90 -20.26
CA ILE A 329 10.38 -1.23 -20.88
C ILE A 329 9.27 -0.30 -20.39
N LEU A 330 9.34 0.15 -19.14
CA LEU A 330 8.24 0.85 -18.47
C LEU A 330 8.45 2.36 -18.35
N HIS A 331 9.54 2.93 -18.85
CA HIS A 331 9.88 4.33 -18.58
C HIS A 331 8.86 5.32 -19.15
N ASP A 332 8.25 4.99 -20.28
CA ASP A 332 7.36 5.87 -21.05
C ASP A 332 5.88 5.44 -21.07
N ILE A 333 5.48 4.39 -20.34
CA ILE A 333 4.08 3.97 -20.21
C ILE A 333 3.15 5.08 -19.68
N GLY A 334 3.72 6.07 -18.96
CA GLY A 334 3.00 7.22 -18.45
C GLY A 334 2.43 8.15 -19.52
N TRP A 335 2.87 8.03 -20.78
CA TRP A 335 2.29 8.77 -21.91
C TRP A 335 0.83 8.42 -22.16
N SER A 336 0.37 7.22 -21.78
CA SER A 336 -1.06 6.87 -21.77
C SER A 336 -1.93 7.82 -20.94
N GLN A 337 -1.33 8.52 -19.97
CA GLN A 337 -2.00 9.52 -19.12
C GLN A 337 -1.70 10.97 -19.56
N GLY A 338 -1.04 11.14 -20.71
CA GLY A 338 -0.69 12.41 -21.30
C GLY A 338 0.77 12.86 -21.10
N PRO A 339 1.22 13.88 -21.85
CA PRO A 339 2.62 14.33 -21.89
C PRO A 339 3.12 14.92 -20.56
N LYS A 340 2.23 15.57 -19.82
CA LYS A 340 2.62 16.42 -18.69
C LYS A 340 3.04 15.54 -17.51
N GLY A 341 4.35 15.42 -17.33
CA GLY A 341 4.91 14.69 -16.20
C GLY A 341 4.79 13.18 -16.34
N HIS A 342 4.80 12.64 -17.58
CA HIS A 342 4.68 11.20 -17.84
C HIS A 342 5.63 10.35 -16.98
N HIS A 343 6.85 10.80 -16.69
CA HIS A 343 7.80 10.07 -15.83
C HIS A 343 7.24 9.80 -14.41
N LYS A 344 6.41 10.70 -13.88
CA LYS A 344 5.68 10.50 -12.61
C LYS A 344 4.48 9.58 -12.81
N SER A 345 3.81 9.68 -13.95
CA SER A 345 2.70 8.78 -14.32
C SER A 345 3.19 7.35 -14.53
N SER A 346 4.35 7.13 -15.15
CA SER A 346 5.01 5.83 -15.30
C SER A 346 5.30 5.23 -13.92
N LEU A 347 5.91 5.99 -13.00
CA LEU A 347 6.05 5.54 -11.61
C LEU A 347 4.69 5.13 -11.03
N ARG A 348 3.67 5.99 -11.12
CA ARG A 348 2.35 5.70 -10.55
C ARG A 348 1.72 4.44 -11.13
N LEU A 349 1.84 4.22 -12.44
CA LEU A 349 1.37 3.00 -13.11
C LEU A 349 2.13 1.76 -12.60
N ILE A 350 3.46 1.82 -12.51
CA ILE A 350 4.29 0.72 -11.97
C ILE A 350 3.91 0.40 -10.52
N LEU A 351 3.56 1.40 -9.72
CA LEU A 351 3.15 1.19 -8.33
C LEU A 351 1.71 0.66 -8.20
N ASN A 352 0.79 1.03 -9.10
CA ASN A 352 -0.64 0.74 -8.91
C ASN A 352 -1.15 -0.45 -9.73
N GLU A 353 -0.56 -0.73 -10.89
CA GLU A 353 -0.97 -1.83 -11.77
C GLU A 353 -0.64 -3.19 -11.12
N GLN A 354 -1.68 -3.97 -10.85
CA GLN A 354 -1.60 -5.21 -10.09
C GLN A 354 -1.13 -6.39 -10.92
N GLU A 355 -1.27 -6.31 -12.24
CA GLU A 355 -0.81 -7.37 -13.14
C GLU A 355 0.72 -7.47 -13.19
N PHE A 356 1.46 -6.41 -12.84
CA PHE A 356 2.92 -6.45 -12.89
C PHE A 356 3.49 -7.52 -11.95
N PRO A 357 4.45 -8.35 -12.42
CA PRO A 357 4.96 -9.48 -11.67
C PRO A 357 6.04 -9.05 -10.66
N PHE A 358 5.83 -7.97 -9.92
CA PHE A 358 6.80 -7.35 -9.02
C PHE A 358 6.37 -7.46 -7.55
N THR A 359 7.34 -7.73 -6.68
CA THR A 359 7.22 -7.55 -5.23
C THR A 359 7.09 -6.05 -4.88
N SER A 360 6.68 -5.72 -3.65
CA SER A 360 6.55 -4.32 -3.22
C SER A 360 7.88 -3.57 -3.27
N ASP A 361 9.00 -4.23 -2.95
CA ASP A 361 10.33 -3.62 -3.00
C ASP A 361 10.77 -3.36 -4.45
N GLU A 362 10.53 -4.32 -5.36
CA GLU A 362 10.85 -4.17 -6.79
C GLU A 362 10.03 -3.05 -7.44
N ARG A 363 8.77 -2.86 -7.05
CA ARG A 363 7.93 -1.74 -7.54
C ARG A 363 8.59 -0.39 -7.26
N TYR A 364 9.18 -0.20 -6.07
CA TYR A 364 9.94 1.02 -5.76
C TYR A 364 11.26 1.09 -6.51
N LEU A 365 11.99 -0.01 -6.68
CA LEU A 365 13.25 -0.03 -7.43
C LEU A 365 13.03 0.28 -8.91
N ILE A 366 12.26 -0.55 -9.60
CA ILE A 366 11.95 -0.44 -11.04
C ILE A 366 11.25 0.89 -11.31
N GLY A 367 10.25 1.25 -10.50
CA GLY A 367 9.54 2.51 -10.61
C GLY A 367 10.45 3.73 -10.45
N SER A 368 11.39 3.69 -9.51
CA SER A 368 12.37 4.77 -9.34
C SER A 368 13.29 4.90 -10.56
N ILE A 369 13.83 3.78 -11.04
CA ILE A 369 14.73 3.76 -12.20
C ILE A 369 14.00 4.34 -13.43
N ALA A 370 12.78 3.86 -13.70
CA ALA A 370 11.93 4.33 -14.79
C ALA A 370 11.61 5.83 -14.67
N ARG A 371 11.25 6.33 -13.48
CA ARG A 371 10.93 7.75 -13.26
C ARG A 371 12.09 8.70 -13.56
N TYR A 372 13.32 8.26 -13.28
CA TYR A 372 14.50 9.13 -13.34
C TYR A 372 15.15 9.20 -14.73
N HIS A 373 14.55 8.61 -15.76
CA HIS A 373 14.99 8.74 -17.16
C HIS A 373 15.03 10.20 -17.66
N ARG A 374 14.29 11.11 -17.01
CA ARG A 374 14.31 12.55 -17.35
C ARG A 374 14.11 13.47 -16.17
N LYS A 375 14.37 14.76 -16.43
CA LYS A 375 14.17 15.87 -15.47
C LYS A 375 15.04 15.67 -14.22
N ALA A 376 14.44 15.75 -13.02
CA ALA A 376 15.16 15.81 -11.76
C ALA A 376 15.89 14.50 -11.44
N ASN A 377 17.12 14.60 -10.93
CA ASN A 377 17.88 13.48 -10.39
C ASN A 377 17.24 12.92 -9.11
N PRO A 378 17.69 11.73 -8.65
CA PRO A 378 17.21 11.13 -7.41
C PRO A 378 17.43 12.03 -6.17
N LYS A 379 16.37 12.22 -5.38
CA LYS A 379 16.36 13.06 -4.16
C LYS A 379 15.64 12.37 -3.02
N ASP A 380 16.12 12.55 -1.80
CA ASP A 380 15.50 12.02 -0.57
C ASP A 380 14.16 12.69 -0.21
N SER A 381 13.77 13.76 -0.90
CA SER A 381 12.42 14.31 -0.81
C SER A 381 11.39 13.56 -1.65
N HIS A 382 11.82 12.68 -2.56
CA HIS A 382 10.90 11.85 -3.34
C HIS A 382 10.60 10.56 -2.57
N TYR A 383 9.35 10.36 -2.14
CA TYR A 383 8.94 9.27 -1.23
C TYR A 383 9.44 7.87 -1.65
N HIS A 384 9.31 7.53 -2.93
CA HIS A 384 9.68 6.23 -3.48
C HIS A 384 11.19 5.99 -3.41
N PHE A 385 11.99 7.05 -3.51
CA PHE A 385 13.44 6.97 -3.38
C PHE A 385 13.87 7.01 -1.91
N ALA A 386 13.21 7.84 -1.10
CA ALA A 386 13.45 7.97 0.33
C ALA A 386 13.29 6.63 1.08
N ALA A 387 12.29 5.83 0.67
CA ALA A 387 11.99 4.52 1.24
C ALA A 387 13.05 3.44 0.98
N LEU A 388 13.95 3.64 0.01
CA LEU A 388 14.99 2.67 -0.33
C LEU A 388 16.14 2.69 0.69
N SER A 389 16.78 1.52 0.88
CA SER A 389 18.02 1.43 1.63
C SER A 389 19.14 2.25 0.97
N PRO A 390 20.19 2.66 1.70
CA PRO A 390 21.32 3.37 1.11
C PRO A 390 21.98 2.62 -0.06
N GLU A 391 22.06 1.29 0.03
CA GLU A 391 22.55 0.42 -1.03
C GLU A 391 21.65 0.49 -2.27
N ASN A 392 20.34 0.31 -2.10
CA ASN A 392 19.37 0.39 -3.20
C ASN A 392 19.31 1.79 -3.82
N LYS A 393 19.50 2.85 -3.03
CA LYS A 393 19.64 4.22 -3.55
C LYS A 393 20.84 4.36 -4.49
N ALA A 394 21.97 3.73 -4.15
CA ALA A 394 23.15 3.72 -5.02
C ALA A 394 22.88 2.96 -6.33
N LYS A 395 22.28 1.77 -6.24
CA LYS A 395 21.88 0.95 -7.41
C LYS A 395 20.95 1.73 -8.35
N VAL A 396 19.87 2.33 -7.81
CA VAL A 396 18.93 3.14 -8.61
C VAL A 396 19.63 4.30 -9.33
N ARG A 397 20.59 4.98 -8.69
CA ARG A 397 21.32 6.09 -9.33
C ARG A 397 22.14 5.61 -10.53
N VAL A 398 22.83 4.48 -10.41
CA VAL A 398 23.59 3.87 -11.52
C VAL A 398 22.65 3.45 -12.65
N LEU A 399 21.63 2.65 -12.35
CA LEU A 399 20.71 2.12 -13.36
C LEU A 399 19.92 3.22 -14.07
N ALA A 400 19.43 4.22 -13.33
CA ALA A 400 18.75 5.37 -13.93
C ALA A 400 19.68 6.18 -14.83
N SER A 401 20.99 6.23 -14.53
CA SER A 401 21.94 6.91 -15.40
C SER A 401 22.03 6.26 -16.78
N PHE A 402 21.97 4.93 -16.87
CA PHE A 402 22.00 4.21 -18.15
C PHE A 402 20.74 4.50 -18.99
N ILE A 403 19.55 4.44 -18.38
CA ILE A 403 18.31 4.81 -19.10
C ILE A 403 18.37 6.25 -19.59
N ARG A 404 18.87 7.19 -18.78
CA ARG A 404 19.01 8.61 -19.20
C ARG A 404 19.91 8.79 -20.41
N ILE A 405 21.00 8.02 -20.50
CA ILE A 405 21.88 8.06 -21.66
C ILE A 405 21.21 7.41 -22.86
N ALA A 406 20.60 6.23 -22.70
CA ALA A 406 19.91 5.51 -23.77
C ALA A 406 18.73 6.31 -24.36
N ASP A 407 17.88 6.90 -23.52
CA ASP A 407 16.80 7.84 -23.88
C ASP A 407 17.37 9.17 -24.45
N GLY A 408 18.63 9.49 -24.17
CA GLY A 408 19.35 10.57 -24.86
C GLY A 408 19.74 10.19 -26.29
N LEU A 409 20.24 8.96 -26.46
CA LEU A 409 20.72 8.40 -27.73
C LEU A 409 19.59 8.05 -28.71
N ASP A 410 18.34 8.01 -28.25
CA ASP A 410 17.15 7.80 -29.10
C ASP A 410 16.15 8.96 -28.99
N ALA A 411 16.65 10.20 -28.86
CA ALA A 411 15.82 11.37 -28.63
C ALA A 411 14.85 11.71 -29.78
N SER A 412 15.18 11.31 -31.01
CA SER A 412 14.31 11.43 -32.19
C SER A 412 13.26 10.32 -32.30
N HIS A 413 13.38 9.24 -31.52
CA HIS A 413 12.62 7.99 -31.65
C HIS A 413 12.80 7.29 -33.01
N ALA A 414 13.82 7.66 -33.78
CA ALA A 414 14.09 7.10 -35.10
C ALA A 414 15.12 5.95 -35.07
N ALA A 415 15.56 5.52 -33.88
CA ALA A 415 16.57 4.48 -33.70
C ALA A 415 17.87 4.73 -34.50
N VAL A 416 18.28 6.01 -34.60
CA VAL A 416 19.44 6.46 -35.38
C VAL A 416 20.74 5.78 -34.91
N VAL A 417 20.86 5.51 -33.60
CA VAL A 417 22.00 4.79 -33.02
C VAL A 417 21.80 3.29 -33.14
N THR A 418 22.43 2.70 -34.16
CA THR A 418 22.31 1.27 -34.43
C THR A 418 23.22 0.40 -33.54
N ASP A 419 24.38 0.91 -33.17
CA ASP A 419 25.39 0.22 -32.36
C ASP A 419 26.36 1.25 -31.73
N PHE A 420 27.14 0.87 -30.73
CA PHE A 420 28.21 1.71 -30.19
C PHE A 420 29.36 0.91 -29.58
N ASP A 421 30.57 1.42 -29.73
CA ASP A 421 31.75 0.95 -28.98
C ASP A 421 32.04 1.82 -27.77
N LEU A 422 32.85 1.27 -26.86
CA LEU A 422 33.25 1.94 -25.62
C LEU A 422 34.78 1.97 -25.50
N GLU A 423 35.30 3.18 -25.30
CA GLU A 423 36.69 3.41 -24.89
C GLU A 423 36.67 3.93 -23.46
N ILE A 424 37.41 3.26 -22.57
CA ILE A 424 37.34 3.49 -21.13
C ILE A 424 38.74 3.87 -20.62
N ASP A 425 38.92 5.13 -20.25
CA ASP A 425 40.13 5.66 -19.64
C ASP A 425 39.91 5.96 -18.14
N SER A 426 40.96 6.38 -17.42
CA SER A 426 40.88 6.69 -15.99
C SER A 426 39.83 7.75 -15.65
N ASP A 427 39.68 8.77 -16.50
CA ASP A 427 38.85 9.96 -16.23
C ASP A 427 37.66 10.11 -17.18
N CYS A 428 37.58 9.29 -18.24
CA CYS A 428 36.51 9.37 -19.23
C CYS A 428 36.00 8.00 -19.71
N VAL A 429 34.74 8.03 -20.16
CA VAL A 429 34.09 6.97 -20.91
C VAL A 429 33.67 7.60 -22.24
N THR A 430 34.19 7.09 -23.34
CA THR A 430 33.86 7.55 -24.69
C THR A 430 32.94 6.54 -25.37
N LEU A 431 31.72 6.97 -25.69
CA LEU A 431 30.77 6.24 -26.53
C LEU A 431 31.05 6.57 -27.99
N VAL A 432 31.45 5.58 -28.78
CA VAL A 432 31.62 5.71 -30.22
C VAL A 432 30.38 5.15 -30.90
N CYS A 433 29.39 5.99 -31.16
CA CYS A 433 28.08 5.61 -31.68
C CYS A 433 28.08 5.53 -33.22
N PHE A 434 27.61 4.39 -33.76
CA PHE A 434 27.40 4.16 -35.18
C PHE A 434 25.98 4.54 -35.59
N VAL A 435 25.87 5.48 -36.50
CA VAL A 435 24.60 6.14 -36.86
C VAL A 435 24.26 6.04 -38.33
N THR A 436 22.96 6.13 -38.63
CA THR A 436 22.41 6.04 -39.99
C THR A 436 21.85 7.35 -40.52
N ASP A 437 21.73 8.38 -39.68
CA ASP A 437 21.09 9.66 -40.02
C ASP A 437 21.68 10.81 -39.18
N ASP A 438 21.08 12.00 -39.27
CA ASP A 438 21.39 13.18 -38.44
C ASP A 438 21.23 12.89 -36.94
N THR A 439 22.18 13.39 -36.14
CA THR A 439 22.27 13.14 -34.69
C THR A 439 22.12 14.41 -33.87
N SER A 440 21.58 15.49 -34.45
CA SER A 440 21.53 16.79 -33.79
C SER A 440 20.69 16.73 -32.50
N LEU A 441 19.57 16.01 -32.52
CA LEU A 441 18.68 15.84 -31.37
C LEU A 441 19.33 14.97 -30.29
N GLU A 442 19.94 13.86 -30.67
CA GLU A 442 20.60 12.91 -29.77
C GLU A 442 21.78 13.58 -29.06
N SER A 443 22.61 14.32 -29.83
CA SER A 443 23.76 15.03 -29.30
C SER A 443 23.36 16.11 -28.29
N GLU A 444 22.30 16.88 -28.57
CA GLU A 444 21.78 17.86 -27.60
C GLU A 444 21.19 17.17 -26.36
N SER A 445 20.45 16.08 -26.55
CA SER A 445 19.75 15.35 -25.50
C SER A 445 20.73 14.68 -24.52
N VAL A 446 21.72 13.95 -25.02
CA VAL A 446 22.74 13.29 -24.17
C VAL A 446 23.53 14.33 -23.37
N LEU A 447 23.91 15.45 -23.98
CA LEU A 447 24.64 16.51 -23.29
C LEU A 447 23.87 17.05 -22.07
N LYS A 448 22.53 17.14 -22.16
CA LYS A 448 21.66 17.57 -21.06
C LYS A 448 21.41 16.48 -20.02
N LYS A 449 21.60 15.19 -20.34
CA LYS A 449 21.22 14.04 -19.51
C LYS A 449 22.40 13.31 -18.85
N LYS A 450 23.64 13.61 -19.24
CA LYS A 450 24.85 12.91 -18.76
C LYS A 450 25.26 13.20 -17.31
N ASP A 451 24.68 14.22 -16.69
CA ASP A 451 25.04 14.70 -15.35
C ASP A 451 24.97 13.60 -14.28
N LEU A 452 23.92 12.77 -14.31
CA LEU A 452 23.79 11.66 -13.38
C LEU A 452 24.84 10.58 -13.62
N PHE A 453 25.12 10.24 -14.89
CA PHE A 453 26.14 9.25 -15.26
C PHE A 453 27.51 9.67 -14.76
N GLU A 454 27.93 10.91 -15.08
CA GLU A 454 29.24 11.42 -14.67
C GLU A 454 29.40 11.44 -13.16
N SER A 455 28.33 11.76 -12.43
CA SER A 455 28.32 11.76 -10.96
C SER A 455 28.44 10.38 -10.33
N VAL A 456 27.87 9.33 -10.93
CA VAL A 456 27.78 7.99 -10.31
C VAL A 456 28.89 7.05 -10.77
N ILE A 457 29.32 7.19 -12.03
CA ILE A 457 30.45 6.43 -12.60
C ILE A 457 31.78 7.09 -12.21
N GLY A 458 31.78 8.39 -11.92
CA GLY A 458 32.98 9.13 -11.56
C GLY A 458 33.91 9.41 -12.73
N ARG A 459 33.39 9.38 -13.97
CA ARG A 459 34.13 9.64 -15.21
C ARG A 459 33.32 10.53 -16.15
N LYS A 460 33.98 11.40 -16.91
CA LYS A 460 33.31 12.24 -17.92
C LYS A 460 32.76 11.37 -19.05
N LEU A 461 31.56 11.69 -19.53
CA LEU A 461 30.98 11.04 -20.70
C LEU A 461 31.25 11.89 -21.96
N ILE A 462 31.88 11.26 -22.94
CA ILE A 462 32.13 11.80 -24.27
C ILE A 462 31.36 10.94 -25.27
N VAL A 463 30.68 11.57 -26.23
CA VAL A 463 29.98 10.87 -27.32
C VAL A 463 30.59 11.29 -28.64
N GLN A 464 30.96 10.31 -29.45
CA GLN A 464 31.47 10.47 -30.80
C GLN A 464 30.50 9.80 -31.78
N TRP A 465 30.24 10.45 -32.90
CA TRP A 465 29.30 9.98 -33.91
C TRP A 465 30.05 9.51 -35.16
N ARG A 466 29.81 8.28 -35.61
CA ARG A 466 30.40 7.72 -36.83
C ARG A 466 29.28 7.25 -37.77
N GLN A 467 29.31 7.72 -39.01
CA GLN A 467 28.42 7.22 -40.05
C GLN A 467 28.74 5.75 -40.32
N LYS A 468 27.71 4.91 -40.32
CA LYS A 468 27.85 3.50 -40.69
C LYS A 468 27.98 3.45 -42.22
N ASN A 469 29.18 3.09 -42.69
CA ASN A 469 29.45 2.93 -44.13
C ASN A 469 28.58 1.83 -44.76
#